data_AF-A0A7V7JK31-F1
#
_entry.id   AF-A0A7V7JK31-F1
#
_cell.length_a   1.000
_cell.length_b   1.000
_cell.length_c   1.000
_cell.angle_alpha   90.00
_cell.angle_beta   90.00
_cell.angle_gamma   90.00
#
_symmetry.space_group_name_H-M   'P 1'
#
loop_
_entity.id
_entity.type
_entity.pdbx_description
1 polymer ?
#
loop_
_entity_poly.entity_id
_entity_poly.type
_entity_poly.pdbx_seq_one_letter_code
_entity_poly.pdbx_strand_id
1 'polypeptide(L)' 'MTTTKSFPVKRGLQGINSLAILLNSTTTKGQWHFASGSQFWQPVIDIDFDDASDADTAWTKYQASEG' A
#
# COMPACT_ATOMS: atom_id res chain seq x y z
N MET A 1 11.90 11.11 6.20
CA MET A 1 12.30 9.68 6.20
C MET A 1 11.07 8.91 5.80
N THR A 2 11.16 8.04 4.79
CA THR A 2 10.01 7.23 4.39
C THR A 2 9.81 6.06 5.36
N THR A 3 8.57 5.63 5.52
CA THR A 3 8.19 4.43 6.28
C THR A 3 7.66 3.39 5.31
N THR A 4 8.26 2.21 5.30
CA THR A 4 7.83 1.11 4.42
C THR A 4 6.80 0.23 5.15
N LYS A 5 5.71 -0.11 4.47
CA LYS A 5 4.69 -1.07 4.94
C LYS A 5 4.40 -2.09 3.84
N SER A 6 4.35 -3.37 4.24
CA SER A 6 4.08 -4.48 3.33
C SER A 6 2.58 -4.81 3.29
N PHE A 7 2.02 -4.87 2.09
CA PHE A 7 0.62 -5.21 1.84
C PHE A 7 0.50 -6.53 1.09
N PRO A 8 -0.19 -7.56 1.63
CA PRO A 8 -0.56 -8.72 0.85
C PRO A 8 -1.48 -8.34 -0.31
N VAL A 9 -1.25 -8.89 -1.49
CA VAL A 9 -2.08 -8.64 -2.68
C VAL A 9 -2.38 -9.94 -3.42
N LYS A 10 -3.52 -9.95 -4.11
CA LYS A 10 -3.77 -10.98 -5.13
C LYS A 10 -2.72 -10.86 -6.23
N ARG A 11 -2.23 -11.99 -6.75
CA ARG A 11 -1.21 -12.00 -7.81
C ARG A 11 -1.72 -11.30 -9.07
N GLY A 12 -0.82 -10.55 -9.72
CA GLY A 12 -1.08 -9.88 -10.99
C GLY A 12 -1.62 -8.46 -10.84
N LEU A 13 -1.84 -7.80 -11.98
CA LEU A 13 -2.19 -6.38 -12.06
C LEU A 13 -3.45 -6.01 -11.28
N GLN A 14 -4.42 -6.93 -11.17
CA GLN A 14 -5.66 -6.67 -10.45
C GLN A 14 -5.41 -6.38 -8.96
N GLY A 15 -4.56 -7.16 -8.29
CA GLY A 15 -4.29 -6.97 -6.87
C GLY A 15 -3.60 -5.63 -6.59
N ILE A 16 -2.66 -5.25 -7.45
CA ILE A 16 -1.96 -3.96 -7.35
C ILE A 16 -2.89 -2.79 -7.66
N ASN A 17 -3.77 -2.92 -8.65
CA ASN A 17 -4.77 -1.91 -8.94
C ASN A 17 -5.74 -1.71 -7.77
N SER A 18 -6.22 -2.81 -7.16
CA SER A 18 -7.06 -2.75 -5.96
C SER A 18 -6.34 -2.07 -4.79
N LEU A 19 -5.07 -2.40 -4.56
CA LEU A 19 -4.25 -1.74 -3.54
C LEU A 19 -4.09 -0.24 -3.83
N ALA A 20 -3.75 0.15 -5.06
CA ALA A 20 -3.59 1.55 -5.44
C ALA A 20 -4.89 2.36 -5.28
N ILE A 21 -6.05 1.78 -5.63
CA ILE A 21 -7.36 2.41 -5.39
C ILE A 21 -7.59 2.63 -3.89
N LEU A 22 -7.28 1.63 -3.05
CA LEU A 22 -7.42 1.75 -1.60
C LEU A 22 -6.51 2.87 -1.05
N LEU A 23 -5.23 2.88 -1.43
CA LEU A 23 -4.27 3.88 -0.99
C LEU A 23 -4.69 5.30 -1.43
N ASN A 24 -5.13 5.47 -2.69
CA ASN A 24 -5.62 6.76 -3.19
C ASN A 24 -6.91 7.23 -2.50
N SER A 25 -7.72 6.32 -1.97
CA SER A 25 -8.91 6.66 -1.18
C SER A 25 -8.60 6.92 0.29
N THR A 26 -7.37 6.68 0.74
CA THR A 26 -6.94 6.90 2.13
C THR A 26 -6.53 8.34 2.30
N THR A 27 -7.13 9.04 3.26
CA THR A 27 -6.71 10.39 3.62
C THR A 27 -5.31 10.32 4.24
N THR A 28 -4.34 10.88 3.55
CA THR A 28 -2.92 10.87 3.92
C THR A 28 -2.39 12.30 4.02
N LYS A 29 -1.35 12.52 4.82
CA LYS A 29 -0.65 13.80 4.94
C LYS A 29 0.41 13.97 3.86
N GLY A 30 1.10 12.87 3.52
CA GLY A 30 2.16 12.80 2.52
C GLY A 30 1.77 11.97 1.29
N GLN A 31 2.74 11.72 0.42
CA GLN A 31 2.56 10.81 -0.72
C GLN A 31 2.96 9.38 -0.35
N TRP A 32 2.52 8.45 -1.21
CA TRP A 32 2.93 7.05 -1.14
C TRP A 32 3.52 6.62 -2.49
N HIS A 33 4.47 5.69 -2.43
CA HIS A 33 5.16 5.16 -3.59
C HIS A 33 5.32 3.65 -3.46
N PHE A 34 5.31 2.93 -4.58
CA PHE A 34 5.78 1.55 -4.56
C PHE A 34 7.27 1.54 -4.23
N ALA A 35 7.68 0.67 -3.29
CA ALA A 35 9.08 0.54 -2.94
C ALA A 35 9.90 0.08 -4.15
N SER A 36 11.16 0.52 -4.21
CA SER A 36 12.07 0.18 -5.30
C SER A 36 12.17 -1.34 -5.50
N GLY A 37 12.01 -1.80 -6.75
CA GLY A 37 12.06 -3.22 -7.08
C GLY A 37 10.74 -3.98 -6.92
N SER A 38 9.63 -3.32 -6.60
CA SER A 38 8.29 -3.92 -6.60
C SER A 38 7.93 -4.54 -7.95
N GLN A 39 7.41 -5.77 -7.94
CA GLN A 39 7.07 -6.53 -9.15
C GLN A 39 5.61 -6.97 -9.15
N PHE A 40 4.97 -6.96 -10.32
CA PHE A 40 3.52 -7.19 -10.44
C PHE A 40 3.04 -8.61 -10.07
N TRP A 41 3.96 -9.57 -10.01
CA TRP A 41 3.66 -10.97 -9.71
C TRP A 41 3.87 -11.33 -8.23
N GLN A 42 4.40 -10.40 -7.42
CA GLN A 42 4.65 -10.66 -6.00
C GLN A 42 3.31 -10.73 -5.23
N PRO A 43 3.20 -11.65 -4.24
CA PRO A 43 2.01 -11.76 -3.40
C PRO A 43 1.98 -10.72 -2.27
N VAL A 44 3.06 -9.95 -2.11
CA VAL A 44 3.22 -8.89 -1.13
C VAL A 44 3.91 -7.72 -1.84
N ILE A 45 3.40 -6.51 -1.63
CA ILE A 45 3.94 -5.28 -2.21
C ILE A 45 4.31 -4.33 -1.08
N ASP A 46 5.54 -3.84 -1.13
CA ASP A 46 6.04 -2.86 -0.18
C ASP A 46 5.72 -1.45 -0.69
N ILE A 47 5.18 -0.62 0.21
CA ILE A 47 4.79 0.77 -0.07
C ILE A 47 5.58 1.68 0.87
N ASP A 48 6.25 2.65 0.29
CA ASP A 48 6.94 3.72 0.99
C ASP A 48 6.00 4.91 1.19
N PHE A 49 5.83 5.35 2.43
CA PHE A 49 5.06 6.53 2.80
C PHE A 49 5.99 7.64 3.28
N ASP A 50 5.73 8.88 2.85
CA ASP A 50 6.49 10.04 3.31
C ASP A 50 6.27 10.37 4.80
N ASP A 51 5.10 10.01 5.34
CA ASP A 51 4.71 10.18 6.74
C ASP A 51 4.40 8.82 7.38
N ALA A 52 4.99 8.55 8.55
CA ALA A 52 4.82 7.28 9.26
C ALA A 52 3.37 7.01 9.70
N SER A 53 2.61 8.06 10.02
CA SER A 53 1.20 7.93 10.43
C SER A 53 0.27 7.55 9.28
N ASP A 54 0.67 7.85 8.05
CA ASP A 54 -0.07 7.44 6.85
C ASP A 54 0.04 5.92 6.62
N ALA A 55 1.19 5.32 6.94
CA ALA A 55 1.39 3.88 6.84
C ALA A 55 0.44 3.09 7.76
N ASP A 56 0.22 3.56 8.99
CA ASP A 56 -0.71 2.92 9.94
C ASP A 56 -2.17 3.15 9.57
N THR A 57 -2.50 4.34 9.06
CA THR A 57 -3.85 4.65 8.56
C THR A 57 -4.19 3.77 7.35
N ALA A 58 -3.30 3.68 6.37
CA ALA A 58 -3.45 2.83 5.19
C ALA A 58 -3.56 1.35 5.58
N TRP A 59 -2.76 0.88 6.53
CA TRP A 59 -2.83 -0.49 7.03
C TRP A 59 -4.17 -0.81 7.69
N THR A 60 -4.66 0.09 8.55
CA THR A 60 -5.96 -0.08 9.21
C THR A 60 -7.09 -0.18 8.17
N LYS A 61 -7.06 0.68 7.15
CA LYS A 61 -8.06 0.65 6.07
C LYS A 61 -7.98 -0.61 5.23
N TYR A 62 -6.76 -1.07 4.92
CA TYR A 62 -6.52 -2.33 4.21
C TYR A 62 -7.09 -3.53 4.98
N GLN A 63 -6.84 -3.62 6.29
CA GLN A 63 -7.40 -4.69 7.11
C GLN A 63 -8.93 -4.69 7.11
N ALA A 64 -9.55 -3.52 7.09
CA ALA A 64 -11.00 -3.38 6.99
C ALA A 64 -11.58 -3.76 5.62
N SER A 65 -10.77 -3.77 4.54
CA SER A 65 -11.23 -4.17 3.20
C SER A 65 -11.09 -5.67 2.91
N GLU A 66 -10.30 -6.39 3.71
CA GLU A 66 -10.08 -7.84 3.56
C GLU A 66 -11.03 -8.68 4.43
N GLY A 67 -11.83 -8.05 5.29
CA GLY A 67 -12.90 -8.69 6.09
C GLY A 67 -14.26 -8.61 5.40
#